data_AF-A0A954WN59-F1
#
_entry.id   AF-A0A954WN59-F1
#
_cell.length_a   1.000
_cell.length_b   1.000
_cell.length_c   1.000
_cell.angle_alpha   90.00
_cell.angle_beta   90.00
_cell.angle_gamma   90.00
#
_symmetry.space_group_name_H-M   'P 1'
#
loop_
_entity.id
_entity.type
_entity.pdbx_description
1 polymer ?
#
loop_
_entity_poly.entity_id
_entity_poly.type
_entity_poly.pdbx_seq_one_letter_code
_entity_poly.pdbx_strand_id
1 'polypeptide(L)'
;MSRPAAPSPHLLRLSLGFVFFYFGFLKFFPDLSPAEMIASQTVMRISGNTLDARSAMWWLALLECAIGVGFLLNAGLRFVSALFLLHMIGTFLPLVFLPEYAFRIGVAPTFEGQYILKNLVFVAAGWTVLLPHCLPTRSTGATEMIEPTVAKVRSRRVATNTVTVS
;
A
#
# COMPACT_ATOMS: atom_id res chain seq x y z
N MET A 1 -26.07 -10.51 -14.34
CA MET A 1 -26.01 -9.45 -13.31
C MET A 1 -24.56 -9.34 -12.85
N SER A 2 -23.80 -8.45 -13.50
CA SER A 2 -22.37 -8.23 -13.23
C SER A 2 -22.20 -7.60 -11.85
N ARG A 3 -21.50 -8.28 -10.94
CA ARG A 3 -21.05 -7.63 -9.70
C ARG A 3 -20.27 -6.37 -10.10
N PRO A 4 -20.57 -5.18 -9.53
CA PRO A 4 -19.69 -4.05 -9.72
C PRO A 4 -18.31 -4.45 -9.20
N ALA A 5 -17.28 -4.32 -10.04
CA ALA A 5 -15.90 -4.44 -9.59
C ALA A 5 -15.72 -3.47 -8.41
N ALA A 6 -15.22 -3.96 -7.28
CA ALA A 6 -15.02 -3.11 -6.10
C ALA A 6 -14.20 -1.87 -6.53
N PRO A 7 -14.72 -0.64 -6.33
CA PRO A 7 -14.01 0.55 -6.76
C PRO A 7 -12.68 0.72 -5.99
N SER A 8 -11.63 0.30 -6.68
CA SER A 8 -10.38 1.02 -6.90
C SER A 8 -9.40 1.21 -5.72
N PRO A 9 -8.43 0.29 -5.56
CA PRO A 9 -7.11 0.66 -5.00
C PRO A 9 -6.42 1.80 -5.80
N HIS A 10 -6.95 2.22 -6.96
CA HIS A 10 -6.39 3.31 -7.77
C HIS A 10 -6.40 4.67 -7.08
N LEU A 11 -7.47 5.05 -6.38
CA LEU A 11 -7.51 6.31 -5.64
C LEU A 11 -6.49 6.29 -4.50
N LEU A 12 -6.41 5.17 -3.78
CA LEU A 12 -5.46 5.00 -2.69
C LEU A 12 -4.01 5.06 -3.19
N ARG A 13 -3.71 4.36 -4.28
CA ARG A 13 -2.42 4.42 -4.97
C ARG A 13 -2.07 5.84 -5.40
N LEU A 14 -3.01 6.57 -6.00
CA LEU A 14 -2.75 7.94 -6.47
C LEU A 14 -2.49 8.89 -5.30
N SER A 15 -3.28 8.77 -4.22
CA SER A 15 -3.07 9.53 -2.98
C SER A 15 -1.72 9.21 -2.35
N LEU A 16 -1.35 7.93 -2.25
CA LEU A 16 -0.03 7.52 -1.75
C LEU A 16 1.09 8.12 -2.62
N GLY A 17 0.96 7.98 -3.94
CA GLY A 17 1.94 8.50 -4.89
C GLY A 17 2.12 10.02 -4.79
N PHE A 18 1.02 10.77 -4.73
CA PHE A 18 1.05 12.22 -4.58
C PHE A 18 1.68 12.65 -3.26
N VAL A 19 1.25 12.07 -2.14
CA VAL A 19 1.76 12.42 -0.81
C VAL A 19 3.25 12.13 -0.69
N PHE A 20 3.70 10.95 -1.13
CA PHE A 20 5.12 10.58 -1.09
C PHE A 20 5.98 11.44 -2.01
N PHE A 21 5.51 11.71 -3.22
CA PHE A 21 6.23 12.58 -4.14
C PHE A 21 6.34 14.00 -3.58
N TYR A 22 5.25 14.55 -3.07
CA TYR A 22 5.23 15.92 -2.56
C TYR A 22 6.12 16.07 -1.31
N PHE A 23 6.00 15.17 -0.33
CA PHE A 23 6.86 15.22 0.86
C PHE A 23 8.32 14.90 0.57
N GLY A 24 8.60 14.00 -0.37
CA GLY A 24 9.96 13.75 -0.84
C GLY A 24 10.56 14.97 -1.53
N PHE A 25 9.78 15.63 -2.40
CA PHE A 25 10.23 16.81 -3.14
C PHE A 25 10.55 17.98 -2.22
N LEU A 26 9.74 18.22 -1.19
CA LEU A 26 9.99 19.28 -0.21
C LEU A 26 11.32 19.09 0.55
N LYS A 27 11.80 17.86 0.71
CA LYS A 27 13.07 17.56 1.42
C LYS A 27 14.33 17.97 0.64
N PHE A 28 14.21 18.35 -0.63
CA PHE A 28 15.35 18.95 -1.36
C PHE A 28 15.61 20.40 -0.93
N PHE A 29 14.63 21.04 -0.28
CA PHE A 29 14.72 22.42 0.16
C PHE A 29 14.85 22.48 1.68
N PRO A 30 15.83 23.23 2.21
CA PRO A 30 16.03 23.34 3.66
C PRO A 30 14.83 24.03 4.33
N ASP A 31 14.50 23.59 5.55
CA ASP A 31 13.49 24.19 6.45
C ASP A 31 12.03 24.12 5.96
N LEU A 32 11.76 23.41 4.85
CA LEU A 32 10.40 23.26 4.32
C LEU A 32 9.69 21.98 4.79
N SER A 33 10.42 20.98 5.28
CA SER A 33 9.81 19.70 5.67
C SER A 33 9.56 19.64 7.18
N PRO A 34 8.30 19.47 7.62
CA PRO A 34 7.95 19.42 9.04
C PRO A 34 8.66 18.31 9.83
N ALA A 35 9.13 17.26 9.13
CA ALA A 35 9.77 16.09 9.72
C ALA A 35 11.30 16.07 9.55
N GLU A 36 11.92 17.10 8.95
CA GLU A 36 13.34 17.13 8.60
C GLU A 36 14.26 16.88 9.80
N MET A 37 14.01 17.58 10.91
CA MET A 37 14.84 17.49 12.11
C MET A 37 14.82 16.07 12.71
N ILE A 38 13.63 15.50 12.89
CA ILE A 38 13.50 14.17 13.52
C ILE A 38 13.98 13.07 12.58
N ALA A 39 13.70 13.18 11.27
CA ALA A 39 14.15 12.21 10.29
C ALA A 39 15.68 12.18 10.16
N SER A 40 16.32 13.35 10.04
CA SER A 40 17.78 13.46 9.92
C SER A 40 18.50 12.95 11.16
N GLN A 41 18.05 13.35 12.36
CA GLN A 41 18.62 12.85 13.62
C GLN A 41 18.47 11.33 13.76
N THR A 42 17.34 10.77 13.33
CA THR A 42 17.12 9.31 13.37
C THR A 42 18.10 8.59 12.44
N VAL A 43 18.25 9.05 11.20
CA VAL A 43 19.17 8.45 10.23
C VAL A 43 20.61 8.57 10.70
N MET A 44 21.02 9.72 11.23
CA MET A 44 22.36 9.91 11.80
C MET A 44 22.62 8.94 12.95
N ARG A 45 21.65 8.75 13.85
CA ARG A 45 21.80 7.87 15.01
C ARG A 45 21.90 6.40 14.62
N ILE A 46 21.11 5.96 13.63
CA ILE A 46 21.17 4.60 13.07
C ILE A 46 22.48 4.38 12.30
N SER A 47 22.96 5.40 11.59
CA SER A 47 24.19 5.33 10.77
C SER A 47 25.47 5.47 11.60
N GLY A 48 25.37 5.51 12.93
CA GLY A 48 26.53 5.72 13.81
C GLY A 48 27.26 7.04 13.55
N ASN A 49 26.52 8.07 13.12
CA ASN A 49 27.05 9.39 12.73
C ASN A 49 28.01 9.38 11.52
N THR A 50 27.99 8.31 10.71
CA THR A 50 28.80 8.20 9.48
C THR A 50 28.22 9.02 8.33
N LEU A 51 26.88 9.18 8.31
CA LEU A 51 26.16 10.00 7.34
C LEU A 51 25.81 11.35 7.95
N ASP A 52 26.15 12.42 7.25
CA ASP A 52 25.74 13.77 7.60
C ASP A 52 24.24 13.99 7.35
N ALA A 53 23.63 14.89 8.12
CA ALA A 53 22.19 15.17 8.09
C ALA A 53 21.69 15.51 6.68
N ARG A 54 22.47 16.33 5.94
CA ARG A 54 22.13 16.74 4.58
C ARG A 54 22.10 15.54 3.63
N SER A 55 23.14 14.73 3.64
CA SER A 55 23.24 13.54 2.78
C SER A 55 22.13 12.53 3.10
N ALA A 56 21.83 12.33 4.38
CA ALA A 56 20.72 11.48 4.82
C ALA A 56 19.37 11.96 4.26
N MET A 57 19.09 13.27 4.37
CA MET A 57 17.86 13.86 3.86
C MET A 57 17.76 13.78 2.33
N TRP A 58 18.87 13.99 1.61
CA TRP A 58 18.93 13.84 0.15
C TRP A 58 18.59 12.42 -0.31
N TRP A 59 19.15 11.40 0.35
CA TRP A 59 18.80 10.00 0.04
C TRP A 59 17.34 9.68 0.36
N LEU A 60 16.82 10.21 1.47
CA LEU A 60 15.43 10.01 1.86
C LEU A 60 14.46 10.70 0.87
N ALA A 61 14.80 11.93 0.44
CA ALA A 61 14.06 12.68 -0.57
C ALA A 61 13.98 11.92 -1.89
N LEU A 62 15.13 11.40 -2.35
CA LEU A 62 15.21 10.61 -3.58
C LEU A 62 14.35 9.33 -3.49
N LEU A 63 14.46 8.60 -2.38
CA LEU A 63 13.68 7.39 -2.14
C LEU A 63 12.17 7.66 -2.16
N GLU A 64 11.72 8.69 -1.43
CA GLU A 64 10.30 9.05 -1.36
C GLU A 64 9.76 9.54 -2.70
N CYS A 65 10.54 10.33 -3.44
CA CYS A 65 10.18 10.74 -4.80
C CYS A 65 10.07 9.54 -5.74
N ALA A 66 11.03 8.61 -5.68
CA ALA A 66 11.01 7.40 -6.51
C ALA A 66 9.80 6.51 -6.22
N ILE A 67 9.46 6.32 -4.94
CA ILE A 67 8.25 5.60 -4.52
C ILE A 67 7.00 6.33 -5.02
N GLY A 68 6.94 7.66 -4.83
CA GLY A 68 5.82 8.50 -5.25
C GLY A 68 5.56 8.41 -6.75
N VAL A 69 6.61 8.63 -7.56
CA VAL A 69 6.56 8.50 -9.02
C VAL A 69 6.20 7.08 -9.44
N GLY A 70 6.76 6.05 -8.80
CA GLY A 70 6.42 4.66 -9.07
C GLY A 70 4.94 4.37 -8.86
N PHE A 71 4.35 4.89 -7.78
CA PHE A 71 2.92 4.80 -7.53
C PHE A 71 2.10 5.59 -8.54
N LEU A 72 2.50 6.81 -8.92
CA LEU A 72 1.77 7.62 -9.90
C LEU A 72 1.77 6.97 -11.29
N LEU A 73 2.94 6.52 -11.76
CA LEU A 73 3.14 5.92 -13.08
C LEU A 73 2.68 4.46 -13.19
N ASN A 74 2.24 3.85 -12.09
CA ASN A 74 1.85 2.44 -12.04
C ASN A 74 2.99 1.48 -12.41
N ALA A 75 4.24 1.89 -12.21
CA ALA A 75 5.42 1.17 -12.67
C ALA A 75 5.91 0.22 -11.56
N GLY A 76 5.92 -1.09 -11.82
CA GLY A 76 6.50 -2.06 -10.89
C GLY A 76 5.82 -2.11 -9.52
N LEU A 77 4.48 -2.02 -9.46
CA LEU A 77 3.72 -1.85 -8.21
C LEU A 77 4.05 -2.85 -7.11
N ARG A 78 4.38 -4.10 -7.43
CA ARG A 78 4.83 -5.09 -6.44
C ARG A 78 6.08 -4.59 -5.69
N PHE A 79 7.08 -4.15 -6.45
CA PHE A 79 8.34 -3.66 -5.90
C PHE A 79 8.15 -2.31 -5.21
N VAL A 80 7.45 -1.36 -5.85
CA VAL A 80 7.20 -0.03 -5.27
C VAL A 80 6.41 -0.13 -3.96
N SER A 81 5.38 -0.97 -3.89
CA SER A 81 4.60 -1.13 -2.67
C SER A 81 5.38 -1.86 -1.57
N ALA A 82 6.22 -2.84 -1.92
CA ALA A 82 7.11 -3.48 -0.95
C ALA A 82 8.16 -2.50 -0.40
N LEU A 83 8.77 -1.69 -1.27
CA LEU A 83 9.73 -0.65 -0.89
C LEU A 83 9.08 0.43 -0.03
N PHE A 84 7.85 0.86 -0.38
CA PHE A 84 7.04 1.74 0.43
C PHE A 84 6.79 1.17 1.82
N LEU A 85 6.35 -0.08 1.95
CA LEU A 85 6.09 -0.69 3.25
C LEU A 85 7.36 -0.80 4.10
N LEU A 86 8.50 -1.13 3.47
CA LEU A 86 9.80 -1.13 4.14
C LEU A 86 10.17 0.27 4.66
N HIS A 87 10.02 1.30 3.82
CA HIS A 87 10.23 2.69 4.21
C HIS A 87 9.31 3.10 5.36
N MET A 88 8.02 2.73 5.30
CA MET A 88 7.07 3.02 6.36
C MET A 88 7.48 2.44 7.72
N ILE A 89 8.07 1.24 7.76
CA ILE A 89 8.64 0.68 8.99
C ILE A 89 9.75 1.61 9.53
N GLY A 90 10.62 2.08 8.63
CA GLY A 90 11.66 3.07 8.93
C GLY A 90 11.14 4.32 9.63
N THR A 91 9.96 4.82 9.23
CA THR A 91 9.37 6.04 9.80
C THR A 91 8.95 5.91 11.28
N PHE A 92 8.85 4.69 11.81
CA PHE A 92 8.52 4.47 13.23
C PHE A 92 9.75 4.42 14.14
N LEU A 93 10.96 4.30 13.58
CA LEU A 93 12.20 4.27 14.39
C LEU A 93 12.38 5.46 15.33
N PRO A 94 12.00 6.71 15.01
CA PRO A 94 12.12 7.82 15.95
C PRO A 94 11.34 7.59 17.26
N LEU A 95 10.25 6.82 17.25
CA LEU A 95 9.49 6.52 18.48
C LEU A 95 10.33 5.73 19.51
N VAL A 96 11.33 4.97 19.04
CA VAL A 96 12.19 4.13 19.88
C VAL A 96 13.53 4.79 20.13
N PHE A 97 14.13 5.40 19.10
CA PHE A 97 15.48 5.98 19.18
C PHE A 97 15.51 7.44 19.65
N LEU A 98 14.41 8.17 19.50
CA LEU A 98 14.25 9.59 19.84
C LEU A 98 12.92 9.85 20.61
N PRO A 99 12.63 9.08 21.68
CA PRO A 99 11.36 9.18 22.40
C PRO A 99 11.11 10.57 23.00
N GLU A 100 12.16 11.34 23.31
CA GLU A 100 12.09 12.70 23.82
C GLU A 100 11.45 13.70 22.83
N TYR A 101 11.54 13.43 21.53
CA TYR A 101 10.89 14.23 20.49
C TYR A 101 9.49 13.70 20.14
N ALA A 102 9.23 12.43 20.42
CA ALA A 102 7.96 11.77 20.11
C ALA A 102 6.93 11.85 21.24
N PHE A 103 7.36 11.96 22.51
CA PHE A 103 6.48 11.91 23.69
C PHE A 103 6.81 13.00 24.71
N ARG A 104 5.78 13.64 25.28
CA ARG A 104 5.96 14.71 26.30
C ARG A 104 6.12 14.19 27.72
N ILE A 105 5.35 13.16 28.08
CA ILE A 105 5.29 12.59 29.45
C ILE A 105 5.40 11.05 29.39
N GLY A 106 6.18 10.52 28.44
CA GLY A 106 6.35 9.08 28.20
C GLY A 106 5.15 8.38 27.54
N VAL A 107 3.92 8.91 27.67
CA VAL A 107 2.71 8.31 27.08
C VAL A 107 1.99 9.24 26.11
N ALA A 108 2.03 10.56 26.33
CA ALA A 108 1.35 11.54 25.47
C ALA A 108 2.23 11.91 24.25
N PRO A 109 1.81 11.62 23.01
CA PRO A 109 2.60 11.94 21.82
C PRO A 109 2.63 13.44 21.54
N THR A 110 3.79 13.95 21.11
CA THR A 110 3.97 15.31 20.54
C THR A 110 3.24 15.44 19.20
N PHE A 111 3.25 16.62 18.58
CA PHE A 111 2.69 16.77 17.23
C PHE A 111 3.38 15.82 16.25
N GLU A 112 4.70 15.73 16.33
CA GLU A 112 5.54 14.87 15.53
C GLU A 112 5.27 13.39 15.82
N GLY A 113 5.15 13.02 17.10
CA GLY A 113 4.74 11.67 17.50
C GLY A 113 3.37 11.28 16.94
N GLN A 114 2.40 12.20 16.93
CA GLN A 114 1.08 11.96 16.33
C GLN A 114 1.16 11.77 14.82
N TYR A 115 1.99 12.54 14.11
CA TYR A 115 2.21 12.36 12.68
C TYR A 115 2.81 10.99 12.38
N ILE A 116 3.81 10.56 13.17
CA ILE A 116 4.40 9.23 13.02
C ILE A 116 3.37 8.13 13.33
N LEU A 117 2.57 8.24 14.38
CA LEU A 117 1.56 7.21 14.69
C LEU A 117 0.50 7.08 13.58
N LYS A 118 0.12 8.19 12.94
CA LYS A 118 -0.82 8.18 11.80
C LYS A 118 -0.28 7.45 10.57
N ASN A 119 1.03 7.17 10.50
CA ASN A 119 1.62 6.34 9.46
C ASN A 119 1.04 4.92 9.39
N LEU A 120 0.37 4.45 10.45
CA LEU A 120 -0.38 3.20 10.42
C LEU A 120 -1.44 3.18 9.30
N VAL A 121 -2.06 4.34 9.00
CA VAL A 121 -3.02 4.47 7.89
C VAL A 121 -2.33 4.27 6.55
N PHE A 122 -1.12 4.82 6.38
CA PHE A 122 -0.31 4.64 5.18
C PHE A 122 0.12 3.18 5.00
N VAL A 123 0.50 2.49 6.09
CA VAL A 123 0.82 1.05 6.06
C VAL A 123 -0.40 0.24 5.60
N ALA A 124 -1.57 0.48 6.20
CA ALA A 124 -2.80 -0.20 5.80
C ALA A 124 -3.14 0.06 4.33
N ALA A 125 -2.97 1.30 3.88
CA ALA A 125 -3.21 1.69 2.50
C ALA A 125 -2.26 0.99 1.51
N GLY A 126 -0.96 0.99 1.81
CA GLY A 126 0.04 0.30 0.99
C GLY A 126 -0.20 -1.21 0.93
N TRP A 127 -0.62 -1.81 2.04
CA TRP A 127 -0.99 -3.22 2.08
C TRP A 127 -2.20 -3.52 1.18
N THR A 128 -3.24 -2.69 1.21
CA THR A 128 -4.40 -2.82 0.32
C THR A 128 -4.02 -2.68 -1.16
N VAL A 129 -3.06 -1.81 -1.50
CA VAL A 129 -2.55 -1.65 -2.88
C VAL A 129 -1.71 -2.86 -3.30
N LEU A 130 -0.91 -3.44 -2.39
CA LEU A 130 -0.04 -4.58 -2.66
C LEU A 130 -0.82 -5.90 -2.78
N LEU A 131 -1.86 -6.12 -1.96
CA LEU A 131 -2.54 -7.40 -1.80
C LEU A 131 -3.03 -8.04 -3.13
N PRO A 132 -3.70 -7.31 -4.05
CA PRO A 132 -4.14 -7.88 -5.34
C PRO A 132 -2.97 -8.31 -6.23
N HIS A 133 -1.79 -7.76 -6.01
CA HIS A 133 -0.60 -8.13 -6.75
C HIS A 133 0.11 -9.33 -6.12
N CYS A 134 -0.06 -9.62 -4.83
CA CYS A 134 0.54 -10.80 -4.19
C CYS A 134 -0.33 -12.05 -4.33
N LEU A 135 -1.65 -11.89 -4.35
CA LEU A 135 -2.58 -13.01 -4.50
C LEU A 135 -3.06 -13.07 -5.96
N PRO A 136 -2.72 -14.11 -6.73
CA PRO A 136 -3.37 -14.31 -8.01
C PRO A 136 -4.88 -14.45 -7.75
N THR A 137 -5.68 -13.56 -8.33
CA THR A 137 -7.13 -13.70 -8.33
C THR A 137 -7.46 -15.09 -8.82
N ARG A 138 -8.01 -15.95 -7.94
CA ARG A 138 -8.57 -17.23 -8.36
C ARG A 138 -9.63 -16.90 -9.41
N SER A 139 -9.28 -17.15 -10.67
CA SER A 139 -10.24 -17.28 -11.75
C SER A 139 -11.36 -18.15 -11.21
N THR A 140 -12.58 -17.61 -11.21
CA THR A 140 -13.79 -18.34 -10.81
C THR A 140 -14.12 -19.31 -11.93
N GLY A 141 -13.26 -20.31 -12.14
CA GLY A 141 -13.42 -21.41 -13.10
C GLY A 141 -14.14 -22.61 -12.50
N ALA A 142 -15.01 -22.40 -11.51
CA ALA A 142 -15.77 -23.46 -10.84
C ALA A 142 -17.27 -23.48 -11.21
N THR A 143 -17.74 -22.56 -12.06
CA THR A 143 -19.16 -22.53 -12.49
C THR A 143 -19.40 -23.28 -13.80
N GLU A 144 -18.37 -23.58 -14.59
CA GLU A 144 -18.54 -24.23 -15.90
C GLU A 144 -18.57 -25.78 -15.83
N MET A 145 -18.24 -26.37 -14.67
CA MET A 145 -18.21 -27.84 -14.48
C MET A 145 -19.57 -28.46 -14.09
N ILE A 146 -20.63 -27.67 -13.87
CA ILE A 146 -21.96 -28.18 -13.47
C ILE A 146 -22.92 -28.30 -14.67
N GLU A 147 -22.58 -27.72 -15.83
CA GLU A 147 -23.51 -27.64 -16.98
C GLU A 147 -23.50 -28.78 -18.04
N PRO A 148 -22.84 -29.94 -17.91
CA PRO A 148 -23.11 -31.03 -18.86
C PRO A 148 -24.25 -31.97 -18.40
N THR A 149 -24.62 -31.98 -17.13
CA THR A 149 -25.52 -33.03 -16.58
C THR A 149 -27.01 -32.69 -16.74
N VAL A 150 -27.39 -31.41 -16.68
CA VAL A 150 -28.82 -31.01 -16.78
C VAL A 150 -29.34 -31.08 -18.22
N ALA A 151 -28.49 -30.82 -19.22
CA ALA A 151 -28.86 -30.91 -20.63
C ALA A 151 -29.22 -32.35 -21.07
N LYS A 152 -28.59 -33.37 -20.46
CA LYS A 152 -28.82 -34.78 -20.83
C LYS A 152 -30.08 -35.38 -20.21
N VAL A 153 -30.58 -34.83 -19.10
CA VAL A 153 -31.82 -35.29 -18.45
C VAL A 153 -33.06 -34.70 -19.14
N ARG A 154 -32.96 -33.48 -19.70
CA ARG A 154 -34.09 -32.81 -20.36
C ARG A 154 -34.44 -33.42 -21.72
N SER A 155 -33.48 -33.99 -22.46
CA SER A 155 -33.79 -34.65 -23.74
C SER A 155 -34.41 -36.05 -23.58
N ARG A 156 -34.18 -36.73 -22.45
CA ARG A 156 -34.79 -38.06 -22.19
C ARG A 156 -36.27 -38.01 -21.78
N ARG A 157 -36.75 -36.90 -21.21
CA ARG A 157 -38.14 -36.82 -20.71
C ARG A 157 -39.16 -36.38 -21.77
N VAL A 158 -38.71 -35.83 -22.90
CA VAL A 158 -39.60 -35.40 -24.00
C VAL A 158 -39.93 -36.56 -24.96
N ALA A 159 -39.05 -37.55 -25.10
CA ALA A 159 -39.26 -38.68 -26.02
C ALA A 159 -40.27 -39.74 -25.53
N THR A 160 -40.65 -39.73 -24.25
CA THR A 160 -41.49 -40.80 -23.66
C THR A 160 -42.99 -40.47 -23.63
N ASN A 161 -43.40 -39.23 -23.91
CA ASN A 161 -44.80 -38.80 -23.80
C ASN A 161 -45.60 -38.79 -25.12
N THR A 162 -45.06 -39.34 -26.21
CA THR A 162 -45.73 -39.32 -27.54
C THR A 162 -46.35 -40.66 -27.96
N VAL A 163 -46.32 -41.70 -27.12
CA VAL A 163 -46.84 -43.03 -27.48
C VAL A 163 -47.80 -43.55 -26.40
N THR A 164 -49.03 -43.03 -26.34
CA THR A 164 -50.24 -43.71 -25.80
C THR A 164 -51.48 -42.79 -25.87
N VAL A 165 -51.97 -42.50 -27.08
CA VAL A 165 -53.40 -42.20 -27.29
C VAL A 165 -53.77 -42.66 -28.70
N SER A 166 -54.26 -43.89 -28.83
CA SER A 166 -55.23 -44.40 -29.84
C SER A 166 -55.44 -45.88 -29.60
#